data_AF-A0A2A9NEF3-F1
#
_entry.id   AF-A0A2A9NEF3-F1
#
_cell.length_a   1.000
_cell.length_b   1.000
_cell.length_c   1.000
_cell.angle_alpha   90.00
_cell.angle_beta   90.00
_cell.angle_gamma   90.00
#
_symmetry.space_group_name_H-M   'P 1'
#
loop_
_entity.id
_entity.type
_entity.pdbx_description
1 polymer ?
#
loop_
_entity_poly.entity_id
_entity_poly.type
_entity_poly.pdbx_seq_one_letter_code
_entity_poly.pdbx_strand_id
1 'polypeptide(L)'
;MHSVTIRALVALFFVLSFVGFVSAAQPCPTGWTLTAIDHKCVCKKDKHTQDPHKKCTFTVRHDKCFATCPTGDLHDGGKHGHGRPDDHKHEFNKDGSIKNCPKGCQSCPIDDKKHSTHQCVNTDNDLDNCGGCGIRCGGKGVRSASCQKGKCVIHSCRKGFKLSKDGKSCEKRKHRFDKSQNDQPGSDNEE
;
A
#
# COMPACT_ATOMS: atom_id res chain seq x y z
N MET A 1 -28.02 -48.97 15.01
CA MET A 1 -29.01 -48.30 14.16
C MET A 1 -29.20 -46.86 14.65
N HIS A 2 -28.66 -45.93 13.86
CA HIS A 2 -29.03 -44.53 13.65
C HIS A 2 -28.97 -43.48 14.79
N SER A 3 -28.35 -42.35 14.42
CA SER A 3 -28.54 -40.98 14.97
C SER A 3 -27.52 -40.39 15.94
N VAL A 4 -26.21 -40.43 15.62
CA VAL A 4 -25.19 -39.57 16.30
C VAL A 4 -24.31 -38.78 15.32
N THR A 5 -24.81 -38.41 14.13
CA THR A 5 -23.96 -37.82 13.08
C THR A 5 -24.54 -36.58 12.38
N ILE A 6 -25.38 -35.76 13.03
CA ILE A 6 -25.88 -34.50 12.41
C ILE A 6 -26.02 -33.35 13.41
N ARG A 7 -24.96 -33.03 14.16
CA ARG A 7 -24.88 -31.74 14.89
C ARG A 7 -23.55 -30.99 14.76
N ALA A 8 -22.55 -31.57 14.10
CA ALA A 8 -21.22 -30.95 13.97
C ALA A 8 -20.99 -30.17 12.65
N LEU A 9 -21.91 -30.22 11.67
CA LEU A 9 -21.67 -29.66 10.34
C LEU A 9 -22.25 -28.25 10.08
N VAL A 10 -23.12 -27.73 10.95
CA VAL A 10 -23.76 -26.42 10.71
C VAL A 10 -22.96 -25.24 11.31
N ALA A 11 -21.98 -25.51 12.18
CA ALA A 11 -21.12 -24.47 12.76
C ALA A 11 -19.88 -24.14 11.90
N LEU A 12 -19.72 -24.75 10.73
CA LEU A 12 -18.52 -24.60 9.87
C LEU A 12 -18.76 -23.74 8.61
N PHE A 13 -19.97 -23.20 8.42
CA PHE A 13 -20.33 -22.34 7.29
C PHE A 13 -20.50 -20.85 7.63
N PHE A 14 -20.09 -20.43 8.84
CA PHE A 14 -19.97 -19.01 9.21
C PHE A 14 -18.52 -18.49 9.14
N VAL A 15 -17.65 -19.18 8.40
CA VAL A 15 -16.47 -18.53 7.79
C VAL A 15 -16.94 -17.83 6.51
N LEU A 16 -17.90 -16.92 6.66
CA LEU A 16 -18.26 -15.99 5.61
C LEU A 16 -17.04 -15.09 5.45
N SER A 17 -16.31 -15.41 4.40
CA SER A 17 -15.22 -14.66 3.83
C SER A 17 -15.57 -13.17 3.88
N PHE A 18 -14.98 -12.45 4.84
CA PHE A 18 -14.74 -11.03 4.70
C PHE A 18 -13.68 -10.87 3.61
N VAL A 19 -14.08 -11.14 2.36
CA VAL A 19 -13.38 -10.63 1.20
C VAL A 19 -13.57 -9.12 1.34
N GLY A 20 -12.53 -8.44 1.84
CA GLY A 20 -12.54 -6.99 1.88
C GLY A 20 -12.85 -6.51 0.48
N PHE A 21 -14.05 -5.96 0.28
CA PHE A 21 -14.41 -5.31 -0.97
C PHE A 21 -13.41 -4.16 -1.13
N VAL A 22 -12.43 -4.36 -2.00
CA VAL A 22 -11.59 -3.27 -2.48
C VAL A 22 -12.55 -2.35 -3.21
N SER A 23 -12.91 -1.23 -2.56
CA SER A 23 -13.78 -0.22 -3.13
C SER A 23 -13.08 0.37 -4.35
N ALA A 24 -13.37 -0.18 -5.52
CA ALA A 24 -12.93 0.38 -6.77
C ALA A 24 -13.57 1.76 -6.94
N ALA A 25 -12.74 2.74 -7.29
CA ALA A 25 -13.17 4.06 -7.71
C ALA A 25 -14.31 3.97 -8.73
N GLN A 26 -15.51 4.47 -8.40
CA GLN A 26 -16.64 4.47 -9.32
C GLN A 26 -16.46 5.58 -10.37
N PRO A 27 -16.68 5.30 -11.67
CA PRO A 27 -16.52 6.30 -12.73
C PRO A 27 -17.57 7.42 -12.70
N CYS A 28 -18.71 7.16 -12.05
CA CYS A 28 -19.80 8.11 -11.85
C CYS A 28 -20.18 8.18 -10.35
N PRO A 29 -20.76 9.29 -9.89
CA PRO A 29 -21.30 9.39 -8.53
C PRO A 29 -22.43 8.38 -8.27
N THR A 30 -22.72 8.13 -6.99
CA THR A 30 -23.75 7.18 -6.59
C THR A 30 -25.12 7.53 -7.21
N GLY A 31 -25.72 6.55 -7.88
CA GLY A 31 -27.02 6.70 -8.54
C GLY A 31 -26.96 7.34 -9.95
N TRP A 32 -25.78 7.42 -10.56
CA TRP A 32 -25.60 7.83 -11.96
C TRP A 32 -25.16 6.66 -12.82
N THR A 33 -25.57 6.65 -14.09
CA THR A 33 -25.22 5.59 -15.06
C THR A 33 -24.26 6.12 -16.10
N LEU A 34 -23.17 5.39 -16.38
CA LEU A 34 -22.23 5.72 -17.46
C LEU A 34 -22.83 5.31 -18.81
N THR A 35 -22.95 6.22 -19.76
CA THR A 35 -23.55 5.99 -21.08
C THR A 35 -22.69 6.63 -22.18
N ALA A 36 -22.67 6.03 -23.37
CA ALA A 36 -22.01 6.61 -24.54
C ALA A 36 -22.99 7.55 -25.27
N ILE A 37 -22.57 8.79 -25.51
CA ILE A 37 -23.29 9.79 -26.32
C ILE A 37 -22.25 10.45 -27.22
N ASP A 38 -22.49 10.46 -28.54
CA ASP A 38 -21.61 11.06 -29.55
C ASP A 38 -20.13 10.68 -29.40
N HIS A 39 -19.86 9.37 -29.30
CA HIS A 39 -18.51 8.81 -29.09
C HIS A 39 -17.81 9.25 -27.80
N LYS A 40 -18.53 9.81 -26.82
CA LYS A 40 -17.99 10.19 -25.52
C LYS A 40 -18.75 9.48 -24.38
N CYS A 41 -18.03 9.14 -23.32
CA CYS A 41 -18.64 8.61 -22.10
C CYS A 41 -19.09 9.73 -21.18
N VAL A 42 -20.35 9.67 -20.76
CA VAL A 42 -20.97 10.65 -19.85
C VAL A 42 -21.76 9.93 -18.75
N CYS A 43 -21.86 10.55 -17.58
CA CYS A 43 -22.72 10.07 -16.51
C CYS A 43 -24.11 10.72 -16.67
N LYS A 44 -25.17 9.91 -16.70
CA LYS A 44 -26.55 10.36 -16.81
C LYS A 44 -27.37 9.97 -15.59
N LYS A 45 -28.22 10.89 -15.14
CA LYS A 45 -29.26 10.65 -14.13
C LYS A 45 -30.48 11.47 -14.52
N ASP A 46 -31.58 10.80 -14.81
CA ASP A 46 -32.81 11.42 -15.31
C ASP A 46 -32.56 12.28 -16.58
N LYS A 47 -32.80 13.59 -16.48
CA LYS A 47 -32.55 14.58 -17.54
C LYS A 47 -31.18 15.27 -17.41
N HIS A 48 -30.40 14.94 -16.40
CA HIS A 48 -29.10 15.57 -16.14
C HIS A 48 -27.96 14.72 -16.70
N THR A 49 -26.95 15.41 -17.22
CA THR A 49 -25.71 14.83 -17.74
C THR A 49 -24.51 15.54 -17.15
N GLN A 50 -23.47 14.79 -16.80
CA GLN A 50 -22.20 15.33 -16.35
C GLN A 50 -21.01 14.50 -16.86
N ASP A 51 -19.84 15.09 -16.84
CA ASP A 51 -18.61 14.40 -17.17
C ASP A 51 -18.27 13.34 -16.10
N PRO A 52 -17.76 12.18 -16.51
CA PRO A 52 -17.34 11.15 -15.57
C PRO A 52 -16.03 11.54 -14.87
N HIS A 53 -15.65 10.77 -13.84
CA HIS A 53 -14.53 11.13 -12.99
C HIS A 53 -13.21 11.20 -13.79
N LYS A 54 -12.50 12.33 -13.69
CA LYS A 54 -11.30 12.63 -14.50
C LYS A 54 -10.12 11.67 -14.32
N LYS A 55 -10.05 10.99 -13.17
CA LYS A 55 -8.97 10.02 -12.90
C LYS A 55 -9.19 8.67 -13.58
N CYS A 56 -10.35 8.43 -14.17
CA CYS A 56 -10.64 7.19 -14.89
C CYS A 56 -10.29 7.35 -16.37
N THR A 57 -9.79 6.28 -16.97
CA THR A 57 -9.59 6.17 -18.41
C THR A 57 -10.82 5.54 -19.04
N PHE A 58 -11.32 6.13 -20.13
CA PHE A 58 -12.54 5.69 -20.80
C PHE A 58 -12.25 5.20 -22.22
N THR A 59 -12.95 4.17 -22.64
CA THR A 59 -12.91 3.69 -24.03
C THR A 59 -14.33 3.39 -24.48
N VAL A 60 -14.71 3.90 -25.65
CA VAL A 60 -15.99 3.59 -26.29
C VAL A 60 -15.78 2.42 -27.25
N ARG A 61 -16.57 1.35 -27.10
CA ARG A 61 -16.63 0.24 -28.06
C ARG A 61 -18.08 -0.12 -28.33
N HIS A 62 -18.52 -0.06 -29.59
CA HIS A 62 -19.89 -0.40 -30.00
C HIS A 62 -20.97 0.31 -29.14
N ASP A 63 -20.85 1.63 -29.00
CA ASP A 63 -21.76 2.47 -28.18
C ASP A 63 -21.86 2.09 -26.70
N LYS A 64 -20.86 1.35 -26.20
CA LYS A 64 -20.69 1.05 -24.78
C LYS A 64 -19.43 1.68 -24.23
N CYS A 65 -19.56 2.21 -23.02
CA CYS A 65 -18.46 2.83 -22.29
C CYS A 65 -17.81 1.84 -21.34
N PHE A 66 -16.49 1.70 -21.48
CA PHE A 66 -15.64 0.96 -20.56
C PHE A 66 -14.79 1.96 -19.79
N ALA A 67 -14.81 1.86 -18.45
CA ALA A 67 -14.05 2.74 -17.58
C ALA A 67 -13.05 1.91 -16.76
N THR A 68 -11.80 2.33 -16.77
CA THR A 68 -10.74 1.80 -15.91
C THR A 68 -10.32 2.91 -14.95
N CYS A 69 -10.64 2.75 -13.67
CA CYS A 69 -10.31 3.73 -12.64
C CYS A 69 -9.17 3.19 -11.75
N PRO A 70 -8.18 4.02 -11.38
CA PRO A 70 -7.14 3.60 -10.46
C PRO A 70 -7.74 3.29 -9.09
N THR A 71 -7.32 2.18 -8.50
CA THR A 71 -7.58 1.85 -7.10
C THR A 71 -6.62 2.66 -6.23
N GLY A 72 -7.09 3.78 -5.69
CA GLY A 72 -6.34 4.67 -4.81
C GLY A 72 -7.20 5.88 -4.49
N ASP A 73 -7.15 6.32 -3.24
CA ASP A 73 -8.12 7.24 -2.62
C ASP A 73 -8.56 8.39 -3.55
N LEU A 74 -9.82 8.33 -3.95
CA LEU A 74 -10.57 9.44 -4.48
C LEU A 74 -10.84 10.43 -3.33
N HIS A 75 -9.79 11.07 -2.84
CA HIS A 75 -9.98 12.38 -2.23
C HIS A 75 -10.35 13.36 -3.33
N ASP A 76 -11.47 14.02 -3.07
CA ASP A 76 -12.29 14.85 -3.93
C ASP A 76 -11.47 15.92 -4.66
N GLY A 77 -11.60 15.93 -5.98
CA GLY A 77 -10.94 16.89 -6.86
C GLY A 77 -11.76 18.18 -6.94
N GLY A 78 -11.55 19.07 -5.98
CA GLY A 78 -11.97 20.46 -6.13
C GLY A 78 -11.29 21.10 -7.35
N LYS A 79 -12.07 21.43 -8.38
CA LYS A 79 -11.64 22.32 -9.46
C LYS A 79 -11.98 23.76 -9.09
N HIS A 80 -10.98 24.55 -8.73
CA HIS A 80 -10.91 25.98 -9.02
C HIS A 80 -9.51 26.19 -9.61
N GLY A 81 -9.38 26.37 -10.92
CA GLY A 81 -9.22 27.69 -11.52
C GLY A 81 -7.75 27.89 -11.89
N HIS A 82 -7.44 28.63 -12.96
CA HIS A 82 -6.07 29.04 -13.30
C HIS A 82 -5.52 30.11 -12.33
N GLY A 83 -5.85 30.00 -11.04
CA GLY A 83 -5.21 30.74 -9.96
C GLY A 83 -3.92 30.04 -9.56
N ARG A 84 -2.90 30.81 -9.18
CA ARG A 84 -1.77 30.29 -8.40
C ARG A 84 -2.31 29.36 -7.31
N PRO A 85 -1.68 28.19 -7.09
CA PRO A 85 -2.24 27.15 -6.22
C PRO A 85 -2.64 27.77 -4.90
N ASP A 86 -3.95 27.72 -4.60
CA ASP A 86 -4.47 28.19 -3.32
C ASP A 86 -3.71 27.48 -2.22
N ASP A 87 -2.93 28.28 -1.50
CA ASP A 87 -2.23 27.93 -0.30
C ASP A 87 -3.21 27.22 0.65
N HIS A 88 -3.11 25.89 0.75
CA HIS A 88 -3.08 25.35 2.10
C HIS A 88 -1.92 26.08 2.75
N LYS A 89 -2.25 27.14 3.49
CA LYS A 89 -1.29 28.02 4.11
C LYS A 89 -0.57 27.18 5.14
N HIS A 90 0.48 26.50 4.69
CA HIS A 90 1.39 25.78 5.54
C HIS A 90 1.93 26.85 6.48
N GLU A 91 1.54 26.79 7.74
CA GLU A 91 2.13 27.65 8.74
C GLU A 91 3.59 27.23 8.84
N PHE A 92 4.50 28.13 8.54
CA PHE A 92 5.93 27.87 8.68
C PHE A 92 6.39 28.35 10.05
N ASN A 93 7.24 27.55 10.68
CA ASN A 93 8.00 27.98 11.84
C ASN A 93 9.09 28.98 11.41
N LYS A 94 9.70 29.66 12.39
CA LYS A 94 10.78 30.64 12.13
C LYS A 94 12.02 30.01 11.47
N ASP A 95 12.18 28.69 11.60
CA ASP A 95 13.25 27.89 10.99
C ASP A 95 12.92 27.41 9.56
N GLY A 96 11.73 27.74 9.03
CA GLY A 96 11.27 27.32 7.72
C GLY A 96 10.61 25.94 7.68
N SER A 97 10.49 25.24 8.81
CA SER A 97 9.77 23.96 8.89
C SER A 97 8.25 24.16 8.81
N ILE A 98 7.53 23.20 8.23
CA ILE A 98 6.08 23.23 8.12
C ILE A 98 5.47 22.77 9.45
N LYS A 99 4.68 23.64 10.08
CA LYS A 99 4.05 23.42 11.38
C LYS A 99 2.90 22.42 11.32
N ASN A 100 2.11 22.45 10.25
CA ASN A 100 0.85 21.67 10.14
C ASN A 100 0.90 20.67 8.99
N CYS A 101 1.78 19.67 9.08
CA CYS A 101 1.74 18.55 8.14
C CYS A 101 0.53 17.64 8.40
N PRO A 102 -0.02 16.99 7.35
CA PRO A 102 -1.07 15.97 7.50
C PRO A 102 -0.64 14.85 8.45
N LYS A 103 -1.62 14.13 9.02
CA LYS A 103 -1.33 12.97 9.87
C LYS A 103 -0.53 11.92 9.09
N GLY A 104 0.51 11.37 9.73
CA GLY A 104 1.44 10.43 9.11
C GLY A 104 2.50 11.10 8.24
N CYS A 105 2.54 12.43 8.17
CA CYS A 105 3.59 13.19 7.51
C CYS A 105 4.42 14.00 8.51
N GLN A 106 5.69 14.22 8.17
CA GLN A 106 6.62 15.07 8.91
C GLN A 106 7.18 16.16 7.99
N SER A 107 7.45 17.34 8.54
CA SER A 107 8.16 18.39 7.83
C SER A 107 9.63 17.99 7.66
N CYS A 108 10.04 17.71 6.43
CA CYS A 108 11.38 17.30 6.08
C CYS A 108 12.08 18.36 5.21
N PRO A 109 13.38 18.61 5.43
CA PRO A 109 14.17 19.45 4.55
C PRO A 109 14.28 18.80 3.16
N ILE A 110 14.18 19.61 2.10
CA ILE A 110 14.41 19.16 0.72
C ILE A 110 15.91 19.06 0.43
N ASP A 111 16.69 19.97 1.01
CA ASP A 111 18.14 20.08 0.83
C ASP A 111 18.88 20.12 2.17
N ASP A 112 20.16 19.73 2.19
CA ASP A 112 21.03 19.77 3.38
C ASP A 112 21.51 21.19 3.76
N LYS A 113 20.91 22.25 3.17
CA LYS A 113 21.35 23.64 3.35
C LYS A 113 20.69 24.28 4.57
N LYS A 114 21.41 25.22 5.19
CA LYS A 114 20.98 26.00 6.38
C LYS A 114 19.66 26.80 6.19
N HIS A 115 19.18 26.93 4.96
CA HIS A 115 17.90 27.54 4.58
C HIS A 115 17.08 26.59 3.70
N SER A 116 17.02 25.33 4.09
CA SER A 116 16.29 24.30 3.35
C SER A 116 14.81 24.64 3.29
N THR A 117 14.26 24.67 2.08
CA THR A 117 12.82 24.57 1.89
C THR A 117 12.35 23.23 2.46
N HIS A 118 11.33 23.27 3.31
CA HIS A 118 10.75 22.06 3.87
C HIS A 118 9.52 21.62 3.07
N GLN A 119 9.27 20.31 3.07
CA GLN A 119 8.08 19.70 2.52
C GLN A 119 7.53 18.66 3.50
N CYS A 120 6.21 18.45 3.48
CA CYS A 120 5.60 17.36 4.25
C CYS A 120 5.84 16.03 3.53
N VAL A 121 6.57 15.13 4.17
CA VAL A 121 6.87 13.79 3.65
C VAL A 121 6.15 12.76 4.49
N ASN A 122 5.54 11.77 3.84
CA ASN A 122 4.85 10.69 4.53
C ASN A 122 5.88 9.79 5.23
N THR A 123 5.85 9.72 6.54
CA THR A 123 6.76 8.86 7.31
C THR A 123 6.12 7.53 7.71
N ASP A 124 4.83 7.36 7.45
CA ASP A 124 4.07 6.17 7.81
C ASP A 124 4.15 5.04 6.78
N ASN A 125 4.25 5.37 5.50
CA ASN A 125 4.20 4.42 4.40
C ASN A 125 5.30 4.58 3.34
N ASP A 126 6.06 5.67 3.37
CA ASP A 126 7.19 5.87 2.46
C ASP A 126 8.37 5.00 2.88
N LEU A 127 8.90 4.22 1.94
CA LEU A 127 10.07 3.39 2.17
C LEU A 127 11.34 4.23 2.37
N ASP A 128 11.42 5.43 1.84
CA ASP A 128 12.62 6.28 1.94
C ASP A 128 12.61 7.22 3.15
N ASN A 129 11.48 7.31 3.84
CA ASN A 129 11.26 8.20 4.98
C ASN A 129 10.55 7.50 6.15
N CYS A 130 10.72 6.19 6.26
CA CYS A 130 9.96 5.35 7.19
C CYS A 130 10.30 5.64 8.65
N GLY A 131 9.35 6.21 9.38
CA GLY A 131 9.52 6.64 10.77
C GLY A 131 10.29 7.96 10.93
N GLY A 132 10.65 8.64 9.84
CA GLY A 132 11.32 9.94 9.89
C GLY A 132 12.00 10.32 8.58
N CYS A 133 12.29 11.62 8.43
CA CYS A 133 12.96 12.18 7.25
C CYS A 133 14.28 11.46 6.94
N GLY A 134 14.42 10.93 5.72
CA GLY A 134 15.62 10.23 5.25
C GLY A 134 15.86 8.85 5.87
N ILE A 135 14.95 8.35 6.71
CA ILE A 135 15.07 7.02 7.32
C ILE A 135 14.61 5.96 6.31
N ARG A 136 15.55 5.49 5.49
CA ARG A 136 15.25 4.46 4.50
C ARG A 136 15.00 3.10 5.16
N CYS A 137 13.83 2.54 4.91
CA CYS A 137 13.46 1.18 5.26
C CYS A 137 14.13 0.16 4.31
N GLY A 138 14.96 -0.69 4.90
CA GLY A 138 15.73 -1.71 4.19
C GLY A 138 17.22 -1.58 4.48
N GLY A 139 18.04 -2.24 3.67
CA GLY A 139 19.48 -2.22 3.86
C GLY A 139 20.18 -3.41 3.23
N LYS A 140 21.42 -3.62 3.67
CA LYS A 140 22.26 -4.70 3.14
C LYS A 140 21.59 -6.05 3.32
N GLY A 141 21.45 -6.79 2.23
CA GLY A 141 20.86 -8.12 2.25
C GLY A 141 19.33 -8.16 2.28
N VAL A 142 18.64 -7.02 2.34
CA VAL A 142 17.17 -6.97 2.22
C VAL A 142 16.76 -7.17 0.76
N ARG A 143 15.75 -8.03 0.54
CA ARG A 143 15.13 -8.25 -0.78
C ARG A 143 13.80 -7.53 -0.90
N SER A 144 12.98 -7.56 0.14
CA SER A 144 11.69 -6.87 0.19
C SER A 144 11.42 -6.37 1.60
N ALA A 145 10.91 -5.14 1.68
CA ALA A 145 10.45 -4.50 2.91
C ALA A 145 9.26 -3.58 2.60
N SER A 146 8.52 -3.19 3.63
CA SER A 146 7.45 -2.18 3.58
C SER A 146 7.55 -1.26 4.78
N CYS A 147 7.14 0.00 4.62
CA CYS A 147 6.88 0.87 5.76
C CYS A 147 5.41 0.75 6.19
N GLN A 148 5.16 0.51 7.47
CA GLN A 148 3.81 0.39 8.02
C GLN A 148 3.72 1.17 9.33
N LYS A 149 2.95 2.27 9.34
CA LYS A 149 2.74 3.13 10.51
C LYS A 149 4.07 3.57 11.15
N GLY A 150 5.01 3.98 10.30
CA GLY A 150 6.34 4.46 10.69
C GLY A 150 7.30 3.35 11.11
N LYS A 151 6.95 2.09 10.89
CA LYS A 151 7.80 0.93 11.21
C LYS A 151 8.22 0.22 9.94
N CYS A 152 9.54 0.02 9.82
CA CYS A 152 10.10 -0.78 8.74
C CYS A 152 9.86 -2.27 9.02
N VAL A 153 9.19 -2.95 8.09
CA VAL A 153 8.90 -4.38 8.16
C VAL A 153 9.64 -5.07 7.02
N ILE A 154 10.57 -5.98 7.35
CA ILE A 154 11.31 -6.77 6.35
C ILE A 154 10.54 -8.05 6.06
N HIS A 155 10.18 -8.26 4.80
CA HIS A 155 9.45 -9.45 4.35
C HIS A 155 10.39 -10.57 3.92
N SER A 156 11.52 -10.22 3.31
CA SER A 156 12.49 -11.22 2.85
C SER A 156 13.91 -10.68 2.71
N CYS A 157 14.87 -11.60 2.87
CA CYS A 157 16.29 -11.36 2.65
C CYS A 157 16.76 -11.97 1.33
N ARG A 158 17.82 -11.40 0.75
CA ARG A 158 18.54 -11.93 -0.42
C ARG A 158 19.21 -13.27 -0.08
N LYS A 159 19.54 -14.06 -1.10
CA LYS A 159 20.28 -15.33 -0.93
C LYS A 159 21.58 -15.08 -0.15
N GLY A 160 21.91 -15.99 0.78
CA GLY A 160 23.07 -15.84 1.67
C GLY A 160 22.83 -14.98 2.91
N PHE A 161 21.62 -14.41 3.06
CA PHE A 161 21.20 -13.70 4.26
C PHE A 161 20.03 -14.42 4.96
N LYS A 162 19.80 -14.09 6.23
CA LYS A 162 18.67 -14.52 7.04
C LYS A 162 18.12 -13.33 7.82
N LEU A 163 16.84 -13.35 8.14
CA LEU A 163 16.23 -12.33 8.98
C LEU A 163 16.85 -12.41 10.40
N SER A 164 17.18 -11.25 10.97
CA SER A 164 17.67 -11.14 12.34
C SER A 164 16.58 -11.54 13.34
N LYS A 165 16.99 -11.86 14.59
CA LYS A 165 16.03 -12.28 15.63
C LYS A 165 14.99 -11.20 15.96
N ASP A 166 15.35 -9.93 15.82
CA ASP A 166 14.46 -8.80 16.06
C ASP A 166 13.61 -8.44 14.83
N GLY A 167 13.79 -9.12 13.69
CA GLY A 167 13.05 -8.86 12.45
C GLY A 167 13.41 -7.54 11.74
N LYS A 168 14.42 -6.81 12.22
CA LYS A 168 14.74 -5.46 11.73
C LYS A 168 15.86 -5.41 10.71
N SER A 169 16.58 -6.51 10.50
CA SER A 169 17.70 -6.53 9.55
C SER A 169 17.90 -7.90 8.89
N CYS A 170 18.69 -7.93 7.82
CA CYS A 170 19.15 -9.15 7.19
C CYS A 170 20.63 -9.36 7.50
N GLU A 171 20.93 -10.46 8.19
CA GLU A 171 22.29 -10.84 8.56
C GLU A 171 22.83 -11.89 7.60
N LYS A 172 24.13 -11.85 7.28
CA LYS A 172 24.75 -12.93 6.50
C LYS A 172 24.55 -14.24 7.24
N ARG A 173 24.20 -15.29 6.50
CA ARG A 173 24.28 -16.66 7.03
C ARG A 173 25.75 -16.89 7.34
N LYS A 174 26.10 -17.03 8.61
CA LYS A 174 27.35 -17.70 8.95
C LYS A 174 27.20 -19.07 8.30
N HIS A 175 28.05 -19.39 7.32
CA HIS A 175 28.24 -20.78 6.95
C HIS A 175 28.67 -21.45 8.25
N ARG A 176 27.73 -22.07 8.96
CA ARG A 176 28.11 -23.26 9.69
C ARG A 176 28.63 -24.14 8.56
N PHE A 177 29.94 -24.29 8.52
CA PHE A 177 30.47 -25.61 8.29
C PHE A 177 29.60 -26.52 9.16
N ASP A 178 28.59 -27.14 8.55
CA ASP A 178 28.03 -28.35 9.11
C ASP A 178 29.22 -29.29 9.13
N LYS A 179 29.90 -29.30 10.27
CA LYS A 179 30.60 -30.47 10.71
C LYS A 179 29.48 -31.48 10.95
N SER A 180 29.04 -32.10 9.87
CA SER A 180 28.53 -33.46 9.91
C SER A 180 29.71 -34.30 10.41
N GLN A 181 29.94 -34.26 11.72
CA GLN A 181 30.64 -35.35 12.38
C GLN A 181 29.67 -36.51 12.27
N ASN A 182 29.90 -37.31 11.24
CA ASN A 182 30.19 -38.72 11.42
C ASN A 182 29.80 -39.27 12.79
N ASP A 183 28.53 -39.61 12.96
CA ASP A 183 28.06 -40.59 13.93
C ASP A 183 27.25 -41.63 13.14
N GLN A 184 27.96 -42.43 12.35
CA GLN A 184 27.56 -43.81 12.09
C GLN A 184 27.96 -44.63 13.33
N PRO A 185 27.02 -45.18 14.11
CA PRO A 185 27.24 -46.47 14.70
C PRO A 185 26.90 -47.51 13.62
N GLY A 186 27.93 -48.01 12.95
CA GLY A 186 27.90 -49.36 12.43
C GLY A 186 27.64 -50.29 13.61
N SER A 187 26.59 -51.10 13.49
CA SER A 187 26.42 -52.32 14.28
C SER A 187 26.35 -53.45 13.27
N ASP A 188 27.54 -53.86 12.83
CA ASP A 188 27.78 -55.26 12.51
C ASP A 188 27.79 -56.06 13.83
N ASN A 189 27.38 -57.33 13.72
CA ASN A 189 27.39 -58.46 14.66
C ASN A 189 25.98 -59.04 14.79
N GLU A 190 25.66 -60.02 13.95
CA GLU A 190 25.84 -61.47 14.21
C GLU A 190 24.66 -62.02 15.01
N GLU A 191 23.71 -62.64 14.29
CA GLU A 191 23.41 -64.09 14.42
C GLU A 191 22.73 -64.60 13.12
#